data_AF-A0A9X2EPL3-F1
#
_entry.id   AF-A0A9X2EPL3-F1
#
_cell.length_a   1.000
_cell.length_b   1.000
_cell.length_c   1.000
_cell.angle_alpha   90.00
_cell.angle_beta   90.00
_cell.angle_gamma   90.00
#
_symmetry.space_group_name_H-M   'P 1'
#
loop_
_entity.id
_entity.type
_entity.pdbx_description
1 polymer ?
#
loop_
_entity_poly.entity_id
_entity_poly.type
_entity_poly.pdbx_seq_one_letter_code
_entity_poly.pdbx_strand_id
1 'polypeptide(L)'
;MFGANNDKYKKITIGFLLGGSVEVSAQQLAYCADPILEVDFDGMVVAGSKRELAKVALSGTPMRVGWDLDFTGNKQPDLTHWSDAQFTSVVSGEVATKVQSVHRQIPRVEEEKVELSAEFGRWHGLLDSRGVLLGRFEHSEMVNQDRVHTVWCFTTPPRKIWEMVFQHDQAGVAISGEKALLLDAVRSGQSVRLGWSE
;
A
#
# COMPACT_ATOMS: atom_id res chain seq x y z
N MET A 1 4.98 -14.10 -8.35
CA MET A 1 3.97 -15.14 -8.61
C MET A 1 3.96 -16.14 -7.46
N PHE A 2 2.90 -16.14 -6.65
CA PHE A 2 2.50 -17.34 -5.93
C PHE A 2 2.09 -18.34 -7.02
N GLY A 3 2.90 -19.36 -7.27
CA GLY A 3 2.61 -20.34 -8.31
C GLY A 3 1.39 -21.16 -7.90
N ALA A 4 0.19 -20.70 -8.26
CA ALA A 4 -1.02 -21.49 -8.17
C ALA A 4 -0.97 -22.55 -9.26
N ASN A 5 -0.72 -23.79 -8.82
CA ASN A 5 -0.84 -24.96 -9.67
C ASN A 5 -2.35 -25.17 -9.92
N ASN A 6 -2.83 -24.70 -11.08
CA ASN A 6 -4.22 -24.80 -11.49
C ASN A 6 -4.51 -26.23 -11.96
N ASP A 7 -5.02 -27.08 -11.07
CA ASP A 7 -5.78 -28.25 -11.50
C ASP A 7 -6.71 -28.75 -10.39
N LYS A 8 -8.00 -28.88 -10.76
CA LYS A 8 -9.14 -29.52 -10.07
C LYS A 8 -10.07 -28.58 -9.30
N TYR A 9 -11.14 -28.14 -9.98
CA TYR A 9 -12.43 -27.99 -9.30
C TYR A 9 -13.56 -28.63 -10.12
N LYS A 10 -14.20 -29.63 -9.51
CA LYS A 10 -15.45 -30.26 -9.98
C LYS A 10 -16.63 -29.36 -9.61
N LYS A 11 -17.55 -29.16 -10.55
CA LYS A 11 -18.87 -28.54 -10.32
C LYS A 11 -19.61 -29.27 -9.19
N ILE A 12 -20.02 -28.52 -8.17
CA ILE A 12 -21.06 -28.96 -7.22
C ILE A 12 -22.27 -28.07 -7.46
N THR A 13 -23.38 -28.68 -7.87
CA THR A 13 -24.69 -28.05 -7.94
C THR A 13 -25.41 -28.33 -6.62
N ILE A 14 -25.79 -27.28 -5.89
CA ILE A 14 -26.63 -27.41 -4.69
C ILE A 14 -27.92 -26.62 -4.98
N GLY A 15 -29.05 -27.33 -5.02
CA GLY A 15 -30.37 -26.71 -5.07
C GLY A 15 -30.83 -26.32 -3.67
N PHE A 16 -31.43 -25.14 -3.53
CA PHE A 16 -32.07 -24.71 -2.28
C PHE A 16 -33.56 -24.44 -2.50
N LEU A 17 -34.37 -25.10 -1.68
CA LEU A 17 -35.79 -24.84 -1.48
C LEU A 17 -35.97 -23.67 -0.50
N LEU A 18 -36.77 -22.70 -0.96
CA LEU A 18 -37.51 -21.63 -0.26
C LEU A 18 -37.28 -21.44 1.25
N GLY A 19 -36.84 -20.23 1.62
CA GLY A 19 -37.04 -19.69 2.97
C GLY A 19 -36.14 -18.52 3.33
N GLY A 20 -36.49 -17.30 2.87
CA GLY A 20 -36.01 -16.02 3.41
C GLY A 20 -34.51 -15.73 3.28
N SER A 21 -34.11 -15.07 2.20
CA SER A 21 -32.78 -14.45 2.10
C SER A 21 -32.72 -13.23 3.01
N VAL A 22 -32.06 -13.37 4.16
CA VAL A 22 -31.49 -12.22 4.86
C VAL A 22 -30.22 -11.86 4.09
N GLU A 23 -30.25 -10.78 3.33
CA GLU A 23 -29.02 -10.18 2.80
C GLU A 23 -28.23 -9.65 3.99
N VAL A 24 -27.30 -10.46 4.47
CA VAL A 24 -26.22 -9.97 5.32
C VAL A 24 -25.34 -9.15 4.39
N SER A 25 -25.66 -7.86 4.26
CA SER A 25 -24.74 -6.85 3.76
C SER A 25 -23.47 -7.03 4.56
N ALA A 26 -22.42 -7.56 3.93
CA ALA A 26 -21.08 -7.56 4.48
C ALA A 26 -20.81 -6.12 4.91
N GLN A 27 -20.83 -5.87 6.22
CA GLN A 27 -20.33 -4.63 6.78
C GLN A 27 -18.85 -4.66 6.47
N GLN A 28 -18.53 -4.09 5.31
CA GLN A 28 -17.21 -3.76 4.85
C GLN A 28 -16.61 -2.97 6.00
N LEU A 29 -15.80 -3.63 6.82
CA LEU A 29 -15.07 -3.01 7.91
C LEU A 29 -14.33 -1.86 7.23
N ALA A 30 -14.79 -0.63 7.48
CA ALA A 30 -14.21 0.56 6.86
C ALA A 30 -12.85 0.76 7.52
N TYR A 31 -11.85 -0.01 7.05
CA TYR A 31 -10.46 0.05 7.53
C TYR A 31 -9.86 1.44 7.32
N CYS A 32 -10.51 2.26 6.50
CA CYS A 32 -10.22 3.65 6.23
C CYS A 32 -11.52 4.38 5.87
N ALA A 33 -12.18 5.00 6.85
CA ALA A 33 -13.49 5.65 6.63
C ALA A 33 -13.43 6.85 5.66
N ASP A 34 -12.25 7.49 5.55
CA ASP A 34 -12.01 8.62 4.65
C ASP A 34 -10.63 8.44 3.97
N PRO A 35 -10.56 7.66 2.87
CA PRO A 35 -9.31 7.39 2.19
C PRO A 35 -8.80 8.65 1.47
N ILE A 36 -7.49 8.88 1.59
CA ILE A 36 -6.79 9.92 0.81
C ILE A 36 -6.92 9.61 -0.69
N LEU A 37 -6.79 8.33 -1.04
CA LEU A 37 -6.99 7.77 -2.37
C LEU A 37 -7.39 6.30 -2.25
N GLU A 38 -8.35 5.88 -3.06
CA GLU A 38 -8.68 4.48 -3.28
C GLU A 38 -8.75 4.18 -4.77
N VAL A 39 -8.15 3.07 -5.18
CA VAL A 39 -8.09 2.60 -6.57
C VAL A 39 -8.54 1.15 -6.62
N ASP A 40 -9.47 0.83 -7.52
CA ASP A 40 -9.97 -0.54 -7.70
C ASP A 40 -9.03 -1.44 -8.52
N PHE A 41 -9.42 -2.72 -8.69
CA PHE A 41 -8.66 -3.70 -9.47
C PHE A 41 -8.50 -3.35 -10.96
N ASP A 42 -9.34 -2.45 -11.51
CA ASP A 42 -9.23 -1.96 -12.89
C ASP A 42 -8.29 -0.73 -12.99
N GLY A 43 -7.80 -0.23 -11.85
CA GLY A 43 -6.96 0.96 -11.79
C GLY A 43 -7.76 2.27 -11.80
N MET A 44 -9.08 2.21 -11.54
CA MET A 44 -9.95 3.36 -11.49
C MET A 44 -10.01 3.94 -10.07
N VAL A 45 -9.98 5.26 -9.97
CA VAL A 45 -10.13 5.95 -8.68
C VAL A 45 -11.58 5.83 -8.23
N VAL A 46 -11.82 5.17 -7.09
CA VAL A 46 -13.18 4.98 -6.52
C VAL A 46 -13.44 5.85 -5.30
N ALA A 47 -12.39 6.37 -4.64
CA ALA A 47 -12.50 7.37 -3.59
C ALA A 47 -11.23 8.25 -3.48
N GLY A 48 -11.37 9.43 -2.85
CA GLY A 48 -10.25 10.36 -2.66
C GLY A 48 -9.70 10.96 -3.96
N SER A 49 -8.42 11.37 -3.97
CA SER A 49 -7.77 11.86 -5.18
C SER A 49 -6.25 11.73 -5.17
N LYS A 50 -5.66 11.47 -6.35
CA LYS A 50 -4.20 11.40 -6.53
C LYS A 50 -3.51 12.71 -6.15
N ARG A 51 -4.16 13.84 -6.43
CA ARG A 51 -3.64 15.17 -6.08
C ARG A 51 -3.50 15.34 -4.57
N GLU A 52 -4.49 14.91 -3.79
CA GLU A 52 -4.40 14.99 -2.33
C GLU A 52 -3.34 14.01 -1.81
N LEU A 53 -3.27 12.79 -2.36
CA LEU A 53 -2.22 11.84 -2.00
C LEU A 53 -0.81 12.41 -2.26
N ALA A 54 -0.59 13.03 -3.42
CA ALA A 54 0.66 13.69 -3.74
C ALA A 54 1.01 14.81 -2.75
N LYS A 55 0.03 15.64 -2.38
CA LYS A 55 0.20 16.69 -1.37
C LYS A 55 0.60 16.11 -0.01
N VAL A 56 -0.08 15.06 0.45
CA VAL A 56 0.23 14.37 1.72
C VAL A 56 1.62 13.73 1.68
N ALA A 57 2.02 13.16 0.53
CA ALA A 57 3.35 12.59 0.35
C ALA A 57 4.45 13.66 0.38
N LEU A 58 4.23 14.79 -0.29
CA LEU A 58 5.17 15.91 -0.34
C LEU A 58 5.31 16.65 1.01
N SER A 59 4.25 16.70 1.81
CA SER A 59 4.33 17.23 3.18
C SER A 59 5.01 16.28 4.16
N GLY A 60 5.35 15.06 3.73
CA GLY A 60 5.93 14.02 4.56
C GLY A 60 4.95 13.45 5.59
N THR A 61 3.67 13.78 5.51
CA THR A 61 2.64 13.36 6.47
C THR A 61 2.57 11.82 6.54
N PRO A 62 2.51 11.23 7.75
CA PRO A 62 2.45 9.78 7.87
C PRO A 62 1.19 9.20 7.20
N MET A 63 1.38 8.22 6.33
CA MET A 63 0.31 7.50 5.68
C MET A 63 0.57 6.00 5.70
N ARG A 64 -0.50 5.21 5.60
CA ARG A 64 -0.48 3.76 5.40
C ARG A 64 -1.09 3.46 4.04
N VAL A 65 -0.67 2.34 3.48
CA VAL A 65 -1.24 1.81 2.26
C VAL A 65 -1.70 0.38 2.51
N GLY A 66 -2.96 0.12 2.14
CA GLY A 66 -3.54 -1.19 2.03
C GLY A 66 -3.54 -1.63 0.55
N TRP A 67 -3.37 -2.93 0.31
CA TRP A 67 -3.59 -3.50 -1.01
C TRP A 67 -4.18 -4.90 -0.92
N ASP A 68 -5.05 -5.18 -1.88
CA ASP A 68 -5.80 -6.43 -1.97
C ASP A 68 -5.34 -7.26 -3.16
N LEU A 69 -5.17 -8.56 -2.94
CA LEU A 69 -4.91 -9.54 -3.98
C LEU A 69 -6.19 -10.30 -4.29
N ASP A 70 -6.45 -10.48 -5.58
CA ASP A 70 -7.55 -11.29 -6.12
C ASP A 70 -6.95 -12.48 -6.88
N PHE A 71 -6.91 -13.63 -6.23
CA PHE A 71 -6.42 -14.89 -6.78
C PHE A 71 -7.47 -15.59 -7.64
N THR A 72 -8.75 -15.26 -7.46
CA THR A 72 -9.87 -15.91 -8.17
C THR A 72 -10.29 -15.17 -9.45
N GLY A 73 -9.86 -13.92 -9.62
CA GLY A 73 -10.23 -13.05 -10.74
C GLY A 73 -11.66 -12.52 -10.67
N ASN A 74 -12.30 -12.57 -9.50
CA ASN A 74 -13.69 -12.16 -9.30
C ASN A 74 -13.85 -10.69 -8.87
N LYS A 75 -12.75 -9.95 -8.80
CA LYS A 75 -12.64 -8.56 -8.32
C LYS A 75 -13.06 -8.37 -6.87
N GLN A 76 -12.92 -9.41 -6.06
CA GLN A 76 -13.07 -9.35 -4.60
C GLN A 76 -11.72 -9.65 -3.93
N PRO A 77 -11.42 -9.01 -2.79
CA PRO A 77 -10.21 -9.30 -2.04
C PRO A 77 -10.19 -10.74 -1.51
N ASP A 78 -9.17 -11.52 -1.88
CA ASP A 78 -8.86 -12.81 -1.26
C ASP A 78 -7.81 -12.67 -0.14
N LEU A 79 -6.94 -11.67 -0.25
CA LEU A 79 -5.93 -11.34 0.76
C LEU A 79 -5.65 -9.84 0.80
N THR A 80 -5.84 -9.26 1.98
CA THR A 80 -5.53 -7.84 2.25
C THR A 80 -4.23 -7.70 3.02
N HIS A 81 -3.38 -6.80 2.56
CA HIS A 81 -2.17 -6.40 3.27
C HIS A 81 -2.24 -4.93 3.65
N TRP A 82 -1.56 -4.55 4.73
CA TRP A 82 -1.39 -3.17 5.17
C TRP A 82 0.05 -2.91 5.57
N SER A 83 0.59 -1.76 5.18
CA SER A 83 1.91 -1.31 5.61
C SER A 83 1.95 0.22 5.77
N ASP A 84 2.91 0.70 6.56
CA ASP A 84 3.22 2.11 6.59
C ASP A 84 3.97 2.49 5.30
N ALA A 85 3.61 3.60 4.66
CA ALA A 85 4.31 4.11 3.49
C ALA A 85 5.61 4.81 3.93
N GLN A 86 6.63 4.03 4.28
CA GLN A 86 7.85 4.54 4.92
C GLN A 86 8.76 5.32 3.97
N PHE A 87 8.78 4.93 2.70
CA PHE A 87 9.55 5.59 1.65
C PHE A 87 8.61 5.89 0.49
N THR A 88 8.31 7.16 0.26
CA THR A 88 7.41 7.64 -0.78
C THR A 88 8.17 8.43 -1.83
N SER A 89 7.76 8.30 -3.08
CA SER A 89 8.26 9.09 -4.21
C SER A 89 7.07 9.67 -4.95
N VAL A 90 7.20 10.92 -5.40
CA VAL A 90 6.18 11.59 -6.21
C VAL A 90 6.77 11.92 -7.57
N VAL A 91 6.16 11.44 -8.64
CA VAL A 91 6.59 11.68 -10.02
C VAL A 91 5.38 11.99 -10.90
N SER A 92 5.36 13.16 -11.52
CA SER A 92 4.26 13.60 -12.39
C SER A 92 2.87 13.48 -11.75
N GLY A 93 2.78 13.71 -10.43
CA GLY A 93 1.53 13.60 -9.66
C GLY A 93 1.13 12.18 -9.24
N GLU A 94 1.88 11.14 -9.65
CA GLU A 94 1.74 9.79 -9.14
C GLU A 94 2.61 9.60 -7.90
N VAL A 95 2.09 8.85 -6.93
CA VAL A 95 2.79 8.51 -5.69
C VAL A 95 3.12 7.03 -5.72
N ALA A 96 4.36 6.69 -5.43
CA ALA A 96 4.80 5.32 -5.23
C ALA A 96 5.38 5.16 -3.83
N THR A 97 5.21 4.00 -3.22
CA THR A 97 5.87 3.65 -1.96
C THR A 97 6.52 2.29 -2.01
N LYS A 98 7.68 2.17 -1.36
CA LYS A 98 8.30 0.87 -1.12
C LYS A 98 7.59 0.20 0.05
N VAL A 99 7.10 -1.01 -0.19
CA VAL A 99 6.55 -1.86 0.87
C VAL A 99 7.71 -2.47 1.65
N GLN A 100 7.58 -2.56 2.97
CA GLN A 100 8.55 -3.27 3.81
C GLN A 100 8.74 -4.69 3.28
N SER A 101 9.99 -5.18 3.25
CA SER A 101 10.27 -6.51 2.76
C SER A 101 9.49 -7.56 3.55
N VAL A 102 8.78 -8.43 2.83
CA VAL A 102 7.94 -9.47 3.42
C VAL A 102 8.68 -10.79 3.31
N HIS A 103 8.85 -11.50 4.43
CA HIS A 103 9.33 -12.87 4.39
C HIS A 103 8.31 -13.73 3.64
N ARG A 104 8.77 -14.64 2.80
CA ARG A 104 7.92 -15.44 1.93
C ARG A 104 6.80 -16.12 2.75
N GLN A 105 5.58 -15.63 2.50
CA GLN A 105 4.34 -16.14 3.08
C GLN A 105 3.62 -17.03 2.06
N ILE A 106 2.77 -17.92 2.52
CA ILE A 106 1.93 -18.79 1.68
C ILE A 106 0.50 -18.64 2.20
N PRO A 107 -0.33 -17.82 1.54
CA PRO A 107 -1.75 -17.76 1.88
C PRO A 107 -2.44 -19.07 1.49
N ARG A 108 -3.29 -19.57 2.39
CA ARG A 108 -4.14 -20.75 2.21
C ARG A 108 -5.59 -20.28 2.34
N VAL A 109 -6.16 -19.80 1.22
CA VAL A 109 -7.48 -19.14 1.22
C VAL A 109 -8.57 -20.06 1.80
N GLU A 110 -8.62 -21.33 1.37
CA GLU A 110 -9.61 -22.32 1.86
C GLU A 110 -9.46 -22.67 3.34
N GLU A 111 -8.27 -22.46 3.93
CA GLU A 111 -7.97 -22.74 5.33
C GLU A 111 -7.90 -21.47 6.18
N GLU A 112 -8.19 -20.30 5.60
CA GLU A 112 -8.16 -18.98 6.24
C GLU A 112 -6.86 -18.70 7.03
N LYS A 113 -5.72 -19.16 6.52
CA LYS A 113 -4.42 -19.00 7.20
C LYS A 113 -3.32 -18.52 6.27
N VAL A 114 -2.29 -17.91 6.87
CA VAL A 114 -1.05 -17.52 6.21
C VAL A 114 0.11 -18.22 6.89
N GLU A 115 0.86 -18.98 6.13
CA GLU A 115 2.03 -19.73 6.63
C GLU A 115 3.33 -19.07 6.18
N LEU A 116 4.42 -19.27 6.92
CA LEU A 116 5.75 -18.94 6.43
C LEU A 116 6.28 -20.10 5.59
N SER A 117 6.93 -19.79 4.47
CA SER A 117 7.66 -20.80 3.71
C SER A 117 8.86 -21.32 4.50
N ALA A 118 9.15 -22.61 4.39
CA ALA A 118 10.38 -23.19 4.94
C ALA A 118 11.63 -22.66 4.22
N GLU A 119 11.51 -22.25 2.95
CA GLU A 119 12.58 -21.59 2.22
C GLU A 119 12.65 -20.11 2.60
N PHE A 120 13.80 -19.68 3.11
CA PHE A 120 14.03 -18.27 3.38
C PHE A 120 14.08 -17.47 2.07
N GLY A 121 13.17 -16.52 1.94
CA GLY A 121 13.18 -15.57 0.85
C GLY A 121 12.49 -14.29 1.28
N ARG A 122 13.06 -13.13 0.93
CA ARG A 122 12.40 -11.84 1.15
C ARG A 122 11.86 -11.35 -0.18
N TRP A 123 10.62 -10.91 -0.15
CA TRP A 123 9.99 -10.20 -1.24
C TRP A 123 10.12 -8.70 -1.01
N HIS A 124 10.43 -7.97 -2.08
CA HIS A 124 10.48 -6.51 -2.11
C HIS A 124 9.37 -6.01 -3.02
N GLY A 125 8.56 -5.10 -2.49
CA GLY A 125 7.42 -4.52 -3.20
C GLY A 125 7.55 -3.02 -3.42
N LEU A 126 7.02 -2.55 -4.53
CA LEU A 126 6.71 -1.16 -4.78
C LEU A 126 5.24 -1.07 -5.21
N LEU A 127 4.49 -0.20 -4.56
CA LEU A 127 3.07 0.01 -4.82
C LEU A 127 2.84 1.46 -5.23
N ASP A 128 2.06 1.71 -6.27
CA ASP A 128 1.78 3.06 -6.74
C ASP A 128 0.30 3.45 -6.69
N SER A 129 0.03 4.75 -6.84
CA SER A 129 -1.29 5.37 -6.86
C SER A 129 -2.14 5.02 -8.07
N ARG A 130 -1.67 4.12 -8.96
CA ARG A 130 -2.44 3.58 -10.08
C ARG A 130 -2.98 2.19 -9.77
N GLY A 131 -2.73 1.65 -8.57
CA GLY A 131 -3.09 0.27 -8.24
C GLY A 131 -2.19 -0.75 -8.93
N VAL A 132 -0.90 -0.43 -9.09
CA VAL A 132 0.09 -1.35 -9.64
C VAL A 132 1.06 -1.77 -8.54
N LEU A 133 1.15 -3.08 -8.31
CA LEU A 133 2.12 -3.69 -7.43
C LEU A 133 3.27 -4.28 -8.26
N LEU A 134 4.47 -3.74 -8.08
CA LEU A 134 5.71 -4.32 -8.59
C LEU A 134 6.38 -5.13 -7.48
N GLY A 135 6.72 -6.38 -7.76
CA GLY A 135 7.23 -7.30 -6.76
C GLY A 135 8.33 -8.22 -7.27
N ARG A 136 9.38 -8.41 -6.46
CA ARG A 136 10.43 -9.40 -6.74
C ARG A 136 10.97 -10.05 -5.47
N PHE A 137 11.42 -11.29 -5.59
CA PHE A 137 12.16 -11.96 -4.52
C PHE A 137 13.65 -11.62 -4.57
N GLU A 138 14.31 -11.69 -3.42
CA GLU A 138 15.78 -11.69 -3.36
C GLU A 138 16.34 -12.80 -4.24
N HIS A 139 17.38 -12.46 -5.01
CA HIS A 139 18.02 -13.33 -6.02
C HIS A 139 17.18 -13.64 -7.26
N SER A 140 16.05 -12.97 -7.47
CA SER A 140 15.34 -13.02 -8.75
C SER A 140 15.61 -11.74 -9.57
N GLU A 141 15.95 -11.94 -10.85
CA GLU A 141 16.00 -10.83 -11.82
C GLU A 141 14.61 -10.45 -12.34
N MET A 142 13.60 -11.31 -12.11
CA MET A 142 12.25 -11.08 -12.59
C MET A 142 11.49 -10.13 -11.65
N VAL A 143 11.00 -9.03 -12.24
CA VAL A 143 10.03 -8.14 -11.61
C VAL A 143 8.64 -8.54 -12.10
N ASN A 144 7.77 -8.93 -11.17
CA ASN A 144 6.37 -9.17 -11.46
C ASN A 144 5.60 -7.87 -11.30
N GLN A 145 4.56 -7.71 -12.12
CA GLN A 145 3.65 -6.57 -12.07
C GLN A 145 2.23 -7.11 -12.00
N ASP A 146 1.51 -6.72 -10.94
CA ASP A 146 0.14 -7.12 -10.71
C ASP A 146 -0.75 -5.87 -10.56
N ARG A 147 -1.99 -5.96 -11.05
CA ARG A 147 -3.04 -4.98 -10.73
C ARG A 147 -3.69 -5.37 -9.42
N VAL A 148 -3.82 -4.40 -8.53
CA VAL A 148 -4.34 -4.61 -7.18
C VAL A 148 -5.27 -3.46 -6.82
N HIS A 149 -6.29 -3.75 -6.02
CA HIS A 149 -7.01 -2.69 -5.33
C HIS A 149 -6.09 -2.09 -4.25
N THR A 150 -6.14 -0.77 -4.08
CA THR A 150 -5.30 -0.07 -3.09
C THR A 150 -6.10 0.99 -2.35
N VAL A 151 -5.78 1.15 -1.06
CA VAL A 151 -6.35 2.18 -0.20
C VAL A 151 -5.23 2.92 0.51
N TRP A 152 -5.21 4.25 0.39
CA TRP A 152 -4.22 5.13 1.01
C TRP A 152 -4.87 5.94 2.12
N CYS A 153 -4.29 5.89 3.31
CA CYS A 153 -4.93 6.39 4.53
C CYS A 153 -3.95 7.16 5.38
N PHE A 154 -4.45 8.14 6.14
CA PHE A 154 -3.67 8.70 7.24
C PHE A 154 -3.41 7.62 8.29
N THR A 155 -2.23 7.63 8.91
CA THR A 155 -1.97 6.76 10.06
C THR A 155 -2.78 7.25 11.26
N THR A 156 -3.69 6.43 11.82
CA THR A 156 -4.48 6.74 13.02
C THR A 156 -3.91 6.10 14.31
N PRO A 157 -3.93 6.80 15.47
CA PRO A 157 -4.14 8.24 15.58
C PRO A 157 -3.07 8.97 14.78
N PRO A 158 -3.34 10.18 14.26
CA PRO A 158 -2.36 10.97 13.53
C PRO A 158 -1.09 11.03 14.38
N ARG A 159 -0.08 10.24 14.00
CA ARG A 159 1.25 10.38 14.56
C ARG A 159 1.66 11.82 14.24
N LYS A 160 2.31 12.48 15.21
CA LYS A 160 2.81 13.86 15.12
C LYS A 160 3.21 14.14 13.67
N ILE A 161 2.47 15.04 13.02
CA ILE A 161 2.60 15.30 11.59
C ILE A 161 4.04 15.75 11.35
N TRP A 162 4.70 15.19 10.35
CA TRP A 162 6.00 15.68 9.93
C TRP A 162 5.86 17.11 9.43
N GLU A 163 6.72 18.00 9.91
CA GLU A 163 6.75 19.40 9.52
C GLU A 163 8.01 19.63 8.67
N MET A 164 7.85 20.29 7.53
CA MET A 164 8.99 20.71 6.71
C MET A 164 9.68 21.88 7.40
N VAL A 165 10.83 21.61 8.02
CA VAL A 165 11.59 22.61 8.77
C VAL A 165 12.63 23.36 7.92
N PHE A 166 13.01 22.80 6.77
CA PHE A 166 13.98 23.42 5.86
C PHE A 166 13.90 22.83 4.44
N GLN A 167 13.99 23.69 3.43
CA GLN A 167 14.10 23.36 2.02
C GLN A 167 15.10 24.30 1.35
N HIS A 168 15.89 23.82 0.39
CA HIS A 168 16.82 24.63 -0.39
C HIS A 168 16.75 24.32 -1.89
N ASP A 169 17.24 25.24 -2.73
CA ASP A 169 17.34 25.07 -4.18
C ASP A 169 18.61 24.27 -4.56
N GLN A 170 18.82 24.09 -5.88
CA GLN A 170 19.99 23.37 -6.39
C GLN A 170 21.33 24.07 -6.06
N ALA A 171 21.34 25.37 -5.79
CA ALA A 171 22.50 26.12 -5.36
C ALA A 171 22.70 26.09 -3.82
N GLY A 172 21.80 25.44 -3.09
CA GLY A 172 21.81 25.37 -1.63
C GLY A 172 21.23 26.60 -0.94
N VAL A 173 20.59 27.52 -1.67
CA VAL A 173 19.91 28.69 -1.12
C VAL A 173 18.57 28.26 -0.54
N ALA A 174 18.24 28.75 0.67
CA ALA A 174 17.00 28.40 1.35
C ALA A 174 15.77 28.86 0.54
N ILE A 175 14.85 27.92 0.26
CA ILE A 175 13.54 28.17 -0.33
C ILE A 175 12.51 28.39 0.77
N SER A 176 12.55 27.59 1.83
CA SER A 176 11.61 27.66 2.95
C SER A 176 12.23 27.13 4.25
N GLY A 177 11.68 27.55 5.39
CA GLY A 177 12.16 27.16 6.72
C GLY A 177 13.53 27.74 7.08
N GLU A 178 14.10 27.27 8.19
CA GLU A 178 15.40 27.72 8.69
C GLU A 178 16.33 26.54 8.90
N LYS A 179 17.54 26.61 8.34
CA LYS A 179 18.56 25.56 8.52
C LYS A 179 18.88 25.32 10.01
N ALA A 180 18.74 26.35 10.85
CA ALA A 180 18.89 26.25 12.30
C ALA A 180 17.88 25.27 12.92
N LEU A 181 16.60 25.33 12.53
CA LEU A 181 15.55 24.43 13.02
C LEU A 181 15.83 22.97 12.64
N LEU A 182 16.32 22.72 11.42
CA LEU A 182 16.77 21.39 11.01
C LEU A 182 17.92 20.89 11.90
N LEU A 183 18.93 21.73 12.13
CA LEU A 183 20.09 21.36 12.97
C LEU A 183 19.66 21.06 14.42
N ASP A 184 18.74 21.85 14.97
CA ASP A 184 18.23 21.67 16.33
C ASP A 184 17.40 20.40 16.46
N ALA A 185 16.59 20.05 15.46
CA ALA A 185 15.85 18.79 15.42
C ALA A 185 16.79 17.58 15.44
N VAL A 186 17.83 17.59 14.58
CA VAL A 186 18.85 16.53 14.53
C VAL A 186 19.58 16.41 15.87
N ARG A 187 20.07 17.53 16.42
CA ARG A 187 20.83 17.56 17.69
C ARG A 187 20.00 17.12 18.89
N SER A 188 18.69 17.36 18.86
CA SER A 188 17.76 16.96 19.91
C SER A 188 17.30 15.50 19.78
N GLY A 189 17.87 14.73 18.84
CA GLY A 189 17.50 13.33 18.61
C GLY A 189 16.09 13.14 18.04
N GLN A 190 15.50 14.19 17.45
CA GLN A 190 14.24 14.06 16.76
C GLN A 190 14.43 13.21 15.51
N SER A 191 13.41 12.44 15.14
CA SER A 191 13.43 11.77 13.85
C SER A 191 13.39 12.83 12.75
N VAL A 192 14.23 12.69 11.73
CA VAL A 192 14.32 13.60 10.57
C VAL A 192 14.17 12.77 9.29
N ARG A 193 13.38 13.27 8.35
CA ARG A 193 13.26 12.71 7.00
C ARG A 193 13.94 13.65 6.00
N LEU A 194 14.57 13.05 5.00
CA LEU A 194 15.21 13.77 3.89
C LEU A 194 14.43 13.44 2.62
N GLY A 195 14.13 14.46 1.82
CA GLY A 195 13.54 14.33 0.49
C GLY A 195 14.36 15.15 -0.51
N TRP A 196 14.25 14.81 -1.79
CA TRP A 196 14.86 15.55 -2.90
C TRP A 196 13.90 15.58 -4.09
N SER A 197 14.02 16.59 -4.94
CA SER A 197 13.29 16.73 -6.20
C SER A 197 14.23 17.35 -7.23
N GLU A 198 14.09 16.96 -8.50
CA GLU A 198 14.82 17.54 -9.64
C GLU A 198 14.14 18.80 -10.18
#